data_AF-A0A0S4KZL2-F1
#
_entry.id   AF-A0A0S4KZL2-F1
#
_cell.length_a   1.000
_cell.length_b   1.000
_cell.length_c   1.000
_cell.angle_alpha   90.00
_cell.angle_beta   90.00
_cell.angle_gamma   90.00
#
_symmetry.space_group_name_H-M   'P 1'
#
loop_
_entity.id
_entity.type
_entity.pdbx_description
1 polymer ?
#
loop_
_entity_poly.entity_id
_entity_poly.type
_entity_poly.pdbx_seq_one_letter_code
_entity_poly.pdbx_strand_id
1 'polypeptide(L)'
;MTYPKKSTACGLCGAALALLMVGCSSSGRETNVVKTSLPPRPPAVAPLEFIHATPGDRLTPKADRDGAPDAMVRLSAIDDIPVDAPAVKAAEQAAPVREKLGARYFFIDAEPIKRHDPFCHKSKSSTPQGEPPTPQPTTRITYFSYSRNAPVIVCMRGEEFVSLPPVPEGYQPPESSGEIEEATRLARQDERIRDKVRDLEAHAILADPEWRFWWWNAEGYGHRVFYVTFSEGRSGDPQYYAVVDLTEENDKDKVRQAGEEPSR
;
A
#
# COMPACT_ATOMS: atom_id res chain seq x y z
N MET A 1 17.40 49.39 -63.08
CA MET A 1 18.27 48.53 -62.26
C MET A 1 17.70 47.12 -62.26
N THR A 2 18.44 46.20 -62.87
CA THR A 2 18.45 44.73 -62.67
C THR A 2 17.11 43.98 -62.47
N TYR A 3 16.57 43.49 -63.58
CA TYR A 3 16.11 42.08 -63.73
C TYR A 3 17.34 41.13 -63.63
N PRO A 4 17.25 39.77 -63.55
CA PRO A 4 16.17 38.92 -64.08
C PRO A 4 15.88 37.57 -63.33
N LYS A 5 14.82 36.82 -63.73
CA LYS A 5 14.83 35.55 -64.53
C LYS A 5 14.33 34.36 -63.68
N LYS A 6 13.20 33.73 -64.07
CA LYS A 6 13.06 32.42 -64.77
C LYS A 6 13.18 31.22 -63.81
N SER A 7 12.52 30.07 -63.97
CA SER A 7 11.57 29.53 -64.95
C SER A 7 11.18 28.12 -64.46
N THR A 8 9.99 27.66 -64.84
CA THR A 8 9.59 26.26 -65.19
C THR A 8 9.96 25.07 -64.29
N ALA A 9 8.87 24.46 -63.80
CA ALA A 9 8.35 23.15 -64.21
C ALA A 9 8.91 21.84 -63.63
N CYS A 10 7.93 20.95 -63.45
CA CYS A 10 7.94 19.50 -63.59
C CYS A 10 8.50 18.66 -62.44
N GLY A 11 7.72 17.64 -62.07
CA GLY A 11 8.24 16.47 -61.36
C GLY A 11 7.27 15.90 -60.33
N LEU A 12 6.33 15.07 -60.79
CA LEU A 12 5.81 13.99 -59.95
C LEU A 12 6.99 13.20 -59.37
N CYS A 13 6.99 12.95 -58.07
CA CYS A 13 7.51 11.71 -57.51
C CYS A 13 6.95 11.53 -56.10
N GLY A 14 6.35 10.37 -55.85
CA GLY A 14 5.85 10.01 -54.54
C GLY A 14 6.96 9.95 -53.50
N ALA A 15 6.63 10.30 -52.27
CA ALA A 15 7.45 9.98 -51.12
C ALA A 15 6.53 9.55 -49.98
N ALA A 16 6.90 8.40 -49.42
CA ALA A 16 6.25 7.66 -48.37
C ALA A 16 5.88 8.53 -47.15
N LEU A 17 4.72 8.23 -46.61
CA LEU A 17 4.29 8.62 -45.27
C LEU A 17 5.18 7.88 -44.26
N ALA A 18 6.32 8.46 -43.90
CA ALA A 18 7.14 7.96 -42.81
C ALA A 18 6.59 8.49 -41.48
N LEU A 19 6.02 7.58 -40.69
CA LEU A 19 5.73 7.81 -39.28
C LEU A 19 7.03 8.21 -38.56
N LEU A 20 7.11 9.45 -38.09
CA LEU A 20 8.08 9.87 -37.08
C LEU A 20 7.60 9.36 -35.72
N MET A 21 8.02 8.14 -35.38
CA MET A 21 8.04 7.67 -33.99
C MET A 21 9.12 8.46 -33.25
N VAL A 22 8.70 9.52 -32.54
CA VAL A 22 9.53 10.17 -31.52
C VAL A 22 9.59 9.21 -30.34
N GLY A 23 10.55 8.29 -30.38
CA GLY A 23 10.94 7.52 -29.21
C GLY A 23 11.65 8.42 -28.22
N CYS A 24 10.97 8.81 -27.14
CA CYS A 24 11.65 9.31 -25.95
C CYS A 24 12.50 8.17 -25.37
N SER A 25 13.81 8.21 -25.64
CA SER A 25 14.78 7.42 -24.89
C SER A 25 14.81 7.92 -23.44
N SER A 26 14.10 7.24 -22.55
CA SER A 26 14.39 7.32 -21.12
C SER A 26 15.70 6.57 -20.86
N SER A 27 16.81 7.29 -20.88
CA SER A 27 18.09 6.80 -20.34
C SER A 27 18.02 6.79 -18.81
N GLY A 28 17.18 5.89 -18.28
CA GLY A 28 17.28 5.47 -16.89
C GLY A 28 18.65 4.82 -16.71
N ARG A 29 19.57 5.49 -16.00
CA ARG A 29 20.78 4.85 -15.49
C ARG A 29 20.32 3.80 -14.48
N GLU A 30 20.08 2.58 -14.96
CA GLU A 30 19.98 1.39 -14.11
C GLU A 30 21.19 1.39 -13.18
N THR A 31 20.94 1.30 -11.89
CA THR A 31 21.99 1.07 -10.91
C THR A 31 22.70 -0.22 -11.30
N ASN A 32 24.02 -0.12 -11.50
CA ASN A 32 24.87 -1.25 -11.82
C ASN A 32 24.98 -2.16 -10.58
N VAL A 33 23.94 -2.95 -10.34
CA VAL A 33 23.96 -4.01 -9.34
C VAL A 33 24.87 -5.08 -9.91
N VAL A 34 25.97 -5.37 -9.20
CA VAL A 34 26.80 -6.54 -9.50
C VAL A 34 25.92 -7.76 -9.25
N LYS A 35 25.23 -8.22 -10.30
CA LYS A 35 24.38 -9.41 -10.26
C LYS A 35 25.32 -10.59 -10.06
N THR A 36 25.32 -11.15 -8.85
CA THR A 36 25.92 -12.46 -8.62
C THR A 36 25.24 -13.43 -9.57
N SER A 37 26.01 -14.19 -10.34
CA SER A 37 25.46 -15.17 -11.27
C SER A 37 24.55 -16.11 -10.50
N LEU A 38 23.28 -16.17 -10.90
CA LEU A 38 22.36 -17.17 -10.37
C LEU A 38 23.00 -18.55 -10.60
N PRO A 39 22.85 -19.49 -9.65
CA PRO A 39 23.32 -20.85 -9.87
C PRO A 39 22.71 -21.38 -11.19
N PRO A 40 23.51 -22.08 -12.02
CA PRO A 40 23.09 -22.48 -13.37
C PRO A 40 21.92 -23.46 -13.39
N ARG A 41 21.53 -23.96 -12.22
CA ARG A 41 20.32 -24.74 -12.00
C ARG A 41 19.66 -24.24 -10.71
N PRO A 42 18.33 -24.08 -10.68
CA PRO A 42 17.63 -23.88 -9.44
C PRO A 42 17.95 -25.05 -8.49
N PRO A 43 18.07 -24.82 -7.17
CA PRO A 43 18.24 -25.89 -6.22
C PRO A 43 17.11 -26.91 -6.41
N ALA A 44 17.43 -28.20 -6.36
CA ALA A 44 16.44 -29.24 -6.42
C ALA A 44 15.47 -29.06 -5.26
N VAL A 45 14.21 -28.74 -5.56
CA VAL A 45 13.16 -28.67 -4.55
C VAL A 45 12.83 -30.13 -4.22
N ALA A 46 13.08 -30.54 -2.97
CA ALA A 46 12.65 -31.85 -2.51
C ALA A 46 11.11 -31.95 -2.68
N PRO A 47 10.58 -33.07 -3.18
CA PRO A 47 9.14 -33.26 -3.28
C PRO A 47 8.51 -33.11 -1.89
N LEU A 48 7.47 -32.28 -1.79
CA LEU A 48 6.78 -32.06 -0.53
C LEU A 48 5.99 -33.33 -0.18
N GLU A 49 6.50 -34.12 0.76
CA GLU A 49 5.77 -35.27 1.32
C GLU A 49 4.83 -34.79 2.42
N PHE A 50 3.62 -35.33 2.46
CA PHE A 50 2.63 -35.02 3.49
C PHE A 50 2.39 -36.23 4.39
N ILE A 51 2.22 -35.99 5.69
CA ILE A 51 1.72 -36.98 6.62
C ILE A 51 0.21 -36.91 6.56
N HIS A 52 -0.43 -38.00 6.13
CA HIS A 52 -1.87 -38.14 6.21
C HIS A 52 -2.28 -38.38 7.66
N ALA A 53 -2.85 -37.37 8.30
CA ALA A 53 -3.83 -37.59 9.36
C ALA A 53 -5.19 -37.92 8.70
N THR A 54 -6.09 -38.49 9.50
CA THR A 54 -7.45 -38.97 9.18
C THR A 54 -8.19 -38.19 8.08
N PRO A 55 -9.10 -38.82 7.29
CA PRO A 55 -9.92 -38.09 6.31
C PRO A 55 -10.65 -36.90 6.96
N GLY A 56 -10.35 -35.69 6.48
CA GLY A 56 -10.86 -34.42 7.03
C GLY A 56 -9.80 -33.57 7.74
N ASP A 57 -8.65 -34.13 8.09
CA ASP A 57 -7.57 -33.38 8.75
C ASP A 57 -6.66 -32.67 7.74
N ARG A 58 -6.08 -31.54 8.16
CA ARG A 58 -5.11 -30.78 7.37
C ARG A 58 -3.83 -31.60 7.16
N LEU A 59 -3.45 -31.79 5.91
CA LEU A 59 -2.20 -32.45 5.55
C LEU A 59 -1.02 -31.65 6.10
N THR A 60 -0.23 -32.28 6.97
CA THR A 60 0.96 -31.66 7.56
C THR A 60 2.17 -32.06 6.70
N PRO A 61 2.96 -31.11 6.17
CA PRO A 61 4.17 -31.45 5.44
C PRO A 61 5.13 -32.19 6.39
N LYS A 62 5.68 -33.30 5.91
CA LYS A 62 6.71 -34.08 6.60
C LYS A 62 7.99 -33.26 6.55
N ALA A 63 8.29 -32.53 7.62
CA ALA A 63 9.53 -31.76 7.70
C ALA A 63 10.73 -32.71 7.72
N ASP A 64 11.71 -32.49 6.83
CA ASP A 64 13.05 -33.02 6.99
C ASP A 64 13.61 -32.43 8.29
N ARG A 65 13.63 -33.24 9.36
CA ARG A 65 14.19 -32.86 10.65
C ARG A 65 15.72 -32.91 10.68
N ASP A 66 16.35 -33.25 9.57
CA ASP A 66 17.80 -33.35 9.47
C ASP A 66 18.37 -32.07 8.84
N GLY A 67 18.69 -31.09 9.69
CA GLY A 67 19.85 -30.23 9.42
C GLY A 67 19.66 -28.72 9.27
N ALA A 68 18.57 -28.11 9.73
CA ALA A 68 18.55 -26.65 9.95
C ALA A 68 17.77 -26.29 11.22
N PRO A 69 18.44 -25.92 12.33
CA PRO A 69 17.73 -25.35 13.46
C PRO A 69 17.22 -23.96 13.03
N ASP A 70 15.93 -23.73 13.21
CA ASP A 70 15.31 -22.40 13.21
C ASP A 70 15.67 -21.47 12.04
N ALA A 71 15.33 -21.87 10.82
CA ALA A 71 14.84 -20.88 9.85
C ALA A 71 13.41 -20.43 10.24
N MET A 72 13.23 -20.02 11.50
CA MET A 72 12.11 -19.14 11.83
C MET A 72 12.33 -17.91 10.96
N VAL A 73 11.39 -17.64 10.05
CA VAL A 73 11.21 -16.30 9.52
C VAL A 73 10.97 -15.42 10.75
N ARG A 74 12.05 -14.79 11.23
CA ARG A 74 11.91 -13.73 12.21
C ARG A 74 11.16 -12.65 11.47
N LEU A 75 9.86 -12.53 11.76
CA LEU A 75 9.15 -11.26 11.60
C LEU A 75 10.12 -10.22 12.17
N SER A 76 10.68 -9.44 11.26
CA SER A 76 11.55 -8.34 11.68
C SER A 76 10.68 -7.54 12.64
N ALA A 77 11.18 -7.26 13.85
CA ALA A 77 10.52 -6.31 14.72
C ALA A 77 10.38 -5.04 13.88
N ILE A 78 9.18 -4.81 13.37
CA ILE A 78 8.86 -3.54 12.75
C ILE A 78 8.96 -2.59 13.94
N ASP A 79 9.88 -1.63 13.88
CA ASP A 79 9.96 -0.55 14.85
C ASP A 79 8.72 0.33 14.65
N ASP A 80 7.54 -0.23 14.93
CA ASP A 80 6.25 0.42 14.81
C ASP A 80 6.18 1.47 15.92
N ILE A 81 6.23 2.74 15.51
CA ILE A 81 6.03 3.84 16.44
C ILE A 81 4.53 3.88 16.74
N PRO A 82 4.12 3.73 18.01
CA PRO A 82 2.72 3.60 18.34
C PRO A 82 1.97 4.93 18.11
N VAL A 83 0.67 4.84 17.87
CA VAL A 83 -0.22 6.00 17.63
C VAL A 83 -0.18 7.04 18.77
N ASP A 84 0.16 6.62 19.99
CA ASP A 84 0.23 7.48 21.16
C ASP A 84 1.62 8.11 21.40
N ALA A 85 2.59 7.84 20.51
CA ALA A 85 3.93 8.39 20.59
C ALA A 85 3.91 9.93 20.53
N PRO A 86 4.84 10.62 21.23
CA PRO A 86 4.87 12.08 21.27
C PRO A 86 4.93 12.74 19.89
N ALA A 87 5.72 12.18 18.95
CA ALA A 87 5.82 12.69 17.59
C ALA A 87 4.49 12.63 16.82
N VAL A 88 3.67 11.58 17.03
CA VAL A 88 2.35 11.42 16.41
C VAL A 88 1.39 12.46 16.96
N LYS A 89 1.30 12.57 18.30
CA LYS A 89 0.47 13.59 18.96
C LYS A 89 0.85 15.01 18.55
N ALA A 90 2.14 15.31 18.47
CA ALA A 90 2.64 16.62 18.04
C ALA A 90 2.30 16.90 16.57
N ALA A 91 2.40 15.89 15.70
CA ALA A 91 2.02 16.01 14.29
C ALA A 91 0.53 16.35 14.15
N GLU A 92 -0.36 15.67 14.88
CA GLU A 92 -1.80 15.94 14.85
C GLU A 92 -2.18 17.34 15.37
N GLN A 93 -1.33 17.95 16.20
CA GLN A 93 -1.55 19.30 16.72
C GLN A 93 -1.00 20.39 15.78
N ALA A 94 -0.05 20.05 14.89
CA ALA A 94 0.56 20.99 13.97
C ALA A 94 -0.49 21.53 12.97
N ALA A 95 -0.62 22.86 12.92
CA ALA A 95 -1.64 23.51 12.09
C ALA A 95 -1.62 23.09 10.59
N PRO A 96 -0.46 22.97 9.92
CA PRO A 96 -0.41 22.50 8.54
C PRO A 96 -0.92 21.06 8.36
N VAL A 97 -0.67 20.19 9.34
CA VAL A 97 -1.10 18.80 9.33
C VAL A 97 -2.61 18.72 9.52
N ARG A 98 -3.16 19.43 10.52
CA ARG A 98 -4.61 19.50 10.77
C ARG A 98 -5.41 19.96 9.56
N GLU A 99 -4.90 20.95 8.84
CA GLU A 99 -5.53 21.45 7.62
C GLU A 99 -5.65 20.36 6.53
N LYS A 100 -4.61 19.53 6.40
CA LYS A 100 -4.58 18.40 5.46
C LYS A 100 -5.40 17.21 5.92
N LEU A 101 -5.43 16.91 7.22
CA LEU A 101 -6.20 15.79 7.75
C LEU A 101 -7.71 16.03 7.70
N GLY A 102 -8.17 17.25 7.99
CA GLY A 102 -9.60 17.54 8.12
C GLY A 102 -10.21 16.89 9.37
N ALA A 103 -11.51 16.63 9.33
CA ALA A 103 -12.28 16.16 10.48
C ALA A 103 -12.30 14.63 10.66
N ARG A 104 -12.15 13.88 9.56
CA ARG A 104 -12.14 12.42 9.56
C ARG A 104 -10.87 11.90 8.90
N TYR A 105 -10.09 11.16 9.67
CA TYR A 105 -8.85 10.55 9.22
C TYR A 105 -8.55 9.31 10.07
N PHE A 106 -7.66 8.45 9.58
CA PHE A 106 -7.05 7.39 10.36
C PHE A 106 -5.52 7.50 10.31
N PHE A 107 -4.88 7.23 11.45
CA PHE A 107 -3.45 6.97 11.52
C PHE A 107 -3.16 5.61 10.88
N ILE A 108 -2.20 5.57 9.95
CA ILE A 108 -1.78 4.34 9.27
C ILE A 108 -0.57 3.75 9.96
N ASP A 109 0.54 4.47 9.93
CA ASP A 109 1.79 4.04 10.51
C ASP A 109 2.66 5.23 10.93
N ALA A 110 3.68 4.92 11.72
CA ALA A 110 4.81 5.81 11.92
C ALA A 110 6.09 4.99 11.94
N GLU A 111 7.07 5.40 11.15
CA GLU A 111 8.36 4.73 11.07
C GLU A 111 9.54 5.72 11.08
N PRO A 112 10.69 5.35 11.68
CA PRO A 112 11.90 6.16 11.56
C PRO A 112 12.39 6.15 10.11
N ILE A 113 12.81 7.31 9.59
CA ILE A 113 13.24 7.36 8.18
C ILE A 113 14.51 6.55 7.91
N LYS A 114 14.36 5.63 6.95
CA LYS A 114 15.42 4.80 6.39
C LYS A 114 16.28 5.62 5.41
N ARG A 115 17.44 5.09 5.01
CA ARG A 115 18.38 5.80 4.11
C ARG A 115 17.78 6.23 2.76
N HIS A 116 16.77 5.52 2.29
CA HIS A 116 16.13 5.72 0.98
C HIS A 116 14.62 5.94 1.11
N ASP A 117 14.19 6.70 2.11
CA ASP A 117 12.77 7.03 2.25
C ASP A 117 12.29 7.90 1.07
N PRO A 118 11.18 7.51 0.40
CA PRO A 118 10.69 8.19 -0.80
C PRO A 118 10.02 9.53 -0.52
N PHE A 119 9.62 9.82 0.72
CA PHE A 119 8.85 11.01 1.09
C PHE A 119 9.67 11.98 1.96
N CYS A 120 10.31 11.45 3.00
CA CYS A 120 10.97 12.21 4.03
C CYS A 120 12.49 12.08 3.90
N HIS A 121 13.15 13.11 3.40
CA HIS A 121 14.60 13.11 3.30
C HIS A 121 15.26 13.48 4.63
N LYS A 122 16.40 12.83 4.93
CA LYS A 122 17.28 13.29 6.02
C LYS A 122 17.82 14.67 5.65
N SER A 123 17.20 15.73 6.18
CA SER A 123 17.78 17.07 6.15
C SER A 123 19.17 17.00 6.79
N LYS A 124 20.19 17.48 6.07
CA LYS A 124 21.47 17.85 6.69
C LYS A 124 21.12 19.03 7.60
N SER A 125 21.19 18.85 8.91
CA SER A 125 20.88 19.93 9.84
C SER A 125 21.77 21.14 9.53
N SER A 126 21.15 22.29 9.27
CA SER A 126 21.81 23.58 9.42
C SER A 126 21.87 23.87 10.92
N THR A 127 22.89 23.35 11.59
CA THR A 127 23.11 23.63 13.01
C THR A 127 23.80 25.00 13.14
N PRO A 128 23.27 25.94 13.94
CA PRO A 128 24.06 27.06 14.43
C PRO A 128 25.25 26.52 15.23
N GLN A 129 26.45 27.04 14.99
CA GLN A 129 27.65 26.66 15.74
C GLN A 129 27.44 26.90 17.24
N GLY A 130 27.46 25.85 18.08
CA GLY A 130 27.53 26.05 19.53
C GLY A 130 27.18 24.87 20.43
N GLU A 131 26.33 23.93 20.00
CA GLU A 131 25.90 22.80 20.83
C GLU A 131 26.09 21.45 20.13
N PRO A 132 26.46 20.37 20.86
CA PRO A 132 26.43 19.03 20.29
C PRO A 132 24.97 18.72 19.92
N PRO A 133 24.62 18.58 18.63
CA PRO A 133 23.25 18.22 18.29
C PRO A 133 23.03 16.82 18.83
N THR A 134 22.04 16.64 19.71
CA THR A 134 21.44 15.32 19.87
C THR A 134 20.61 15.12 18.61
N PRO A 135 21.00 14.27 17.66
CA PRO A 135 20.25 14.11 16.43
C PRO A 135 18.92 13.42 16.77
N GLN A 136 17.86 14.21 16.91
CA GLN A 136 16.50 13.70 17.03
C GLN A 136 16.21 12.86 15.78
N PRO A 137 15.79 11.59 15.93
CA PRO A 137 15.42 10.78 14.78
C PRO A 137 14.27 11.48 14.05
N THR A 138 14.37 11.48 12.72
CA THR A 138 13.25 11.93 11.89
C THR A 138 12.31 10.75 11.70
N THR A 139 11.02 11.01 11.81
CA THR A 139 9.95 10.02 11.73
C THR A 139 9.03 10.41 10.58
N ARG A 140 8.71 9.43 9.73
CA ARG A 140 7.61 9.54 8.76
C ARG A 140 6.34 9.05 9.46
N ILE A 141 5.29 9.84 9.38
CA ILE A 141 3.97 9.49 9.90
C ILE A 141 2.99 9.52 8.74
N THR A 142 2.26 8.43 8.56
CA THR A 142 1.31 8.26 7.47
C THR A 142 -0.11 8.26 8.02
N TYR A 143 -0.97 9.07 7.42
CA TYR A 143 -2.40 9.07 7.67
C TYR A 143 -3.15 8.88 6.36
N PHE A 144 -4.40 8.44 6.45
CA PHE A 144 -5.36 8.61 5.38
C PHE A 144 -6.44 9.60 5.82
N SER A 145 -6.56 10.73 5.10
CA SER A 145 -7.64 11.69 5.32
C SER A 145 -8.87 11.26 4.53
N TYR A 146 -9.93 10.91 5.24
CA TYR A 146 -11.23 10.66 4.64
C TYR A 146 -11.94 11.96 4.26
N SER A 147 -11.71 13.04 5.01
CA SER A 147 -12.24 14.37 4.65
C SER A 147 -11.67 14.94 3.35
N ARG A 148 -10.47 14.53 2.96
CA ARG A 148 -9.82 14.94 1.71
C ARG A 148 -9.72 13.81 0.69
N ASN A 149 -10.11 12.60 1.09
CA ASN A 149 -9.95 11.38 0.32
C ASN A 149 -8.52 11.21 -0.22
N ALA A 150 -7.53 11.41 0.65
CA ALA A 150 -6.13 11.46 0.26
C ALA A 150 -5.18 11.00 1.38
N PRO A 151 -4.06 10.34 1.03
CA PRO A 151 -2.96 10.11 1.95
C PRO A 151 -2.32 11.42 2.41
N VAL A 152 -1.92 11.46 3.68
CA VAL A 152 -1.16 12.56 4.27
C VAL A 152 0.11 11.99 4.88
N ILE A 153 1.26 12.36 4.31
CA ILE A 153 2.58 12.00 4.83
C ILE A 153 3.14 13.20 5.58
N VAL A 154 3.57 12.99 6.82
CA VAL A 154 4.16 14.02 7.69
C VAL A 154 5.57 13.61 8.05
N CYS A 155 6.52 14.52 7.86
CA CYS A 155 7.88 14.35 8.37
C CYS A 155 8.01 15.12 9.69
N MET A 156 8.35 14.40 10.76
CA MET A 156 8.59 14.95 12.10
C MET A 156 10.05 14.77 12.50
N ARG A 157 10.59 15.68 13.31
CA ARG A 157 11.90 15.52 13.98
C ARG A 157 11.68 15.63 15.47
N GLY A 158 11.63 14.50 16.17
CA GLY A 158 11.04 14.48 17.51
C GLY A 158 9.58 14.97 17.45
N GLU A 159 9.27 16.02 18.19
CA GLU A 159 7.94 16.67 18.20
C GLU A 159 7.85 17.87 17.24
N GLU A 160 8.93 18.21 16.53
CA GLU A 160 8.96 19.32 15.60
C GLU A 160 8.42 18.90 14.22
N PHE A 161 7.45 19.66 13.70
CA PHE A 161 7.00 19.53 12.32
C PHE A 161 8.08 19.97 11.34
N VAL A 162 8.44 19.09 10.40
CA VAL A 162 9.46 19.38 9.37
C VAL A 162 8.80 19.73 8.04
N SER A 163 7.95 18.85 7.52
CA SER A 163 7.36 19.04 6.20
C SER A 163 6.17 18.12 5.91
N LEU A 164 5.39 18.52 4.90
CA LEU A 164 4.37 17.71 4.21
C LEU A 164 4.86 17.46 2.77
N PRO A 165 5.59 16.36 2.51
CA PRO A 165 6.04 16.06 1.16
C PRO A 165 4.85 15.83 0.21
N PRO A 166 5.01 16.11 -1.09
CA PRO A 166 4.01 15.78 -2.08
C PRO A 166 3.84 14.26 -2.16
N VAL A 167 2.59 13.81 -2.27
CA VAL A 167 2.25 12.41 -2.43
C VAL A 167 1.95 12.15 -3.92
N PRO A 168 2.52 11.11 -4.55
CA PRO A 168 2.22 10.77 -5.93
C PRO A 168 0.72 10.52 -6.15
N GLU A 169 0.23 10.90 -7.33
CA GLU A 169 -1.11 10.54 -7.78
C GLU A 169 -1.26 9.01 -7.80
N GLY A 170 -2.42 8.50 -7.37
CA GLY A 170 -2.71 7.07 -7.28
C GLY A 170 -2.10 6.36 -6.06
N TYR A 171 -1.22 7.00 -5.28
CA TYR A 171 -0.66 6.36 -4.08
C TYR A 171 -1.74 6.08 -3.04
N GLN A 172 -1.84 4.81 -2.64
CA GLN A 172 -2.71 4.35 -1.56
C GLN A 172 -1.86 3.70 -0.46
N PRO A 173 -1.86 4.25 0.76
CA PRO A 173 -1.13 3.65 1.87
C PRO A 173 -1.83 2.35 2.29
N PRO A 174 -1.10 1.44 2.96
CA PRO A 174 -1.68 0.20 3.50
C PRO A 174 -2.83 0.52 4.46
N GLU A 175 -3.63 -0.48 4.78
CA GLU A 175 -4.65 -0.38 5.81
C GLU A 175 -4.06 -0.16 7.20
N SER A 176 -4.79 0.59 8.02
CA SER A 176 -4.55 0.70 9.46
C SER A 176 -5.38 -0.29 10.26
N SER A 177 -4.94 -0.58 11.48
CA SER A 177 -5.75 -1.32 12.46
C SER A 177 -7.09 -0.64 12.73
N GLY A 178 -7.11 0.69 12.86
CA GLY A 178 -8.36 1.43 13.10
C GLY A 178 -9.36 1.32 11.95
N GLU A 179 -8.87 1.29 10.71
CA GLU A 179 -9.73 1.09 9.54
C GLU A 179 -10.26 -0.33 9.46
N ILE A 180 -9.42 -1.33 9.74
CA ILE A 180 -9.84 -2.74 9.84
C ILE A 180 -10.94 -2.90 10.88
N GLU A 181 -10.78 -2.29 12.05
CA GLU A 181 -11.76 -2.32 13.14
C GLU A 181 -13.07 -1.66 12.73
N GLU A 182 -13.02 -0.48 12.12
CA GLU A 182 -14.22 0.24 11.67
C GLU A 182 -14.95 -0.50 10.55
N ALA A 183 -14.23 -1.01 9.56
CA ALA A 183 -14.81 -1.82 8.48
C ALA A 183 -15.48 -3.08 9.03
N THR A 184 -14.82 -3.76 9.96
CA THR A 184 -15.37 -4.93 10.65
C THR A 184 -16.63 -4.59 11.44
N ARG A 185 -16.61 -3.47 12.17
CA ARG A 185 -17.75 -2.99 12.95
C ARG A 185 -18.96 -2.74 12.06
N LEU A 186 -18.78 -2.06 10.94
CA LEU A 186 -19.84 -1.79 9.97
C LEU A 186 -20.37 -3.08 9.34
N ALA A 187 -19.49 -3.98 8.90
CA ALA A 187 -19.88 -5.28 8.33
C ALA A 187 -20.70 -6.12 9.32
N ARG A 188 -20.33 -6.16 10.60
CA ARG A 188 -21.09 -6.88 11.64
C ARG A 188 -22.48 -6.31 11.90
N GLN A 189 -22.69 -5.03 11.63
CA GLN A 189 -23.98 -4.36 11.86
C GLN A 189 -24.94 -4.51 10.68
N ASP A 190 -24.45 -4.98 9.52
CA ASP A 190 -25.24 -5.11 8.31
C ASP A 190 -26.36 -6.14 8.45
N GLU A 191 -27.61 -5.72 8.20
CA GLU A 191 -28.80 -6.54 8.41
C GLU A 191 -28.82 -7.85 7.60
N ARG A 192 -28.08 -7.92 6.48
CA ARG A 192 -28.04 -9.12 5.62
C ARG A 192 -27.28 -10.27 6.27
N ILE A 193 -26.31 -9.96 7.13
CA ILE A 193 -25.38 -10.95 7.71
C ILE A 193 -25.24 -10.90 9.24
N ARG A 194 -25.68 -9.82 9.91
CA ARG A 194 -25.48 -9.55 11.35
C ARG A 194 -25.73 -10.75 12.23
N ASP A 195 -26.88 -11.41 12.04
CA ASP A 195 -27.29 -12.51 12.91
C ASP A 195 -26.50 -13.80 12.64
N LYS A 196 -25.87 -13.91 11.45
CA LYS A 196 -25.06 -15.06 11.02
C LYS A 196 -23.60 -14.95 11.43
N VAL A 197 -23.07 -13.73 11.57
CA VAL A 197 -21.63 -13.48 11.80
C VAL A 197 -21.26 -13.18 13.25
N ARG A 198 -22.24 -13.14 14.16
CA ARG A 198 -22.05 -12.73 15.57
C ARG A 198 -20.92 -13.49 16.26
N ASP A 199 -20.87 -14.80 16.04
CA ASP A 199 -19.97 -15.72 16.74
C ASP A 199 -18.75 -16.12 15.87
N LEU A 200 -18.56 -15.46 14.72
CA LEU A 200 -17.44 -15.69 13.79
C LEU A 200 -16.30 -14.70 14.00
N GLU A 201 -15.07 -15.11 13.73
CA GLU A 201 -13.92 -14.21 13.64
C GLU A 201 -14.00 -13.41 12.33
N ALA A 202 -13.58 -12.15 12.37
CA ALA A 202 -13.60 -11.26 11.22
C ALA A 202 -12.17 -10.91 10.79
N HIS A 203 -11.97 -10.85 9.49
CA HIS A 203 -10.71 -10.43 8.87
C HIS A 203 -11.03 -9.41 7.78
N ALA A 204 -10.27 -8.32 7.73
CA ALA A 204 -10.44 -7.30 6.70
C ALA A 204 -9.13 -7.06 5.98
N ILE A 205 -9.23 -6.88 4.67
CA ILE A 205 -8.11 -6.47 3.82
C ILE A 205 -8.54 -5.26 2.99
N LEU A 206 -7.61 -4.35 2.72
CA LEU A 206 -7.84 -3.29 1.76
C LEU A 206 -8.02 -3.93 0.36
N ALA A 207 -9.09 -3.53 -0.32
CA ALA A 207 -9.50 -4.09 -1.59
C ALA A 207 -9.82 -2.97 -2.60
N ASP A 208 -9.82 -3.35 -3.87
CA ASP A 208 -10.31 -2.52 -4.96
C ASP A 208 -11.85 -2.46 -4.93
N PRO A 209 -12.50 -1.28 -5.09
CA PRO A 209 -13.95 -1.14 -5.26
C PRO A 209 -14.52 -2.02 -6.38
N GLU A 210 -13.74 -2.33 -7.42
CA GLU A 210 -14.14 -3.20 -8.52
C GLU A 210 -13.74 -4.67 -8.30
N TRP A 211 -13.82 -5.19 -7.07
CA TRP A 211 -13.67 -6.62 -6.74
C TRP A 211 -14.73 -7.48 -7.46
N ARG A 212 -14.63 -7.57 -8.79
CA ARG A 212 -15.25 -8.53 -9.66
C ARG A 212 -14.12 -9.47 -10.05
N PHE A 213 -14.34 -10.74 -9.76
CA PHE A 213 -13.49 -11.86 -10.12
C PHE A 213 -12.77 -11.62 -11.48
N TRP A 214 -11.48 -12.00 -11.55
CA TRP A 214 -10.63 -12.18 -12.75
C TRP A 214 -9.58 -11.10 -13.15
N TRP A 215 -9.36 -10.01 -12.41
CA TRP A 215 -8.13 -9.20 -12.54
C TRP A 215 -7.76 -8.49 -11.24
N TRP A 216 -6.47 -8.50 -10.90
CA TRP A 216 -5.93 -7.82 -9.72
C TRP A 216 -5.99 -6.30 -9.87
N ASN A 217 -6.39 -5.64 -8.79
CA ASN A 217 -6.05 -4.27 -8.37
C ASN A 217 -6.00 -3.24 -9.51
N ALA A 218 -7.16 -2.83 -10.02
CA ALA A 218 -7.26 -1.45 -10.47
C ALA A 218 -7.19 -0.55 -9.23
N GLU A 219 -6.68 0.66 -9.40
CA GLU A 219 -6.74 1.65 -8.32
C GLU A 219 -8.21 1.92 -8.03
N GLY A 220 -8.60 1.76 -6.77
CA GLY A 220 -9.92 2.18 -6.34
C GLY A 220 -10.03 3.67 -6.50
N TYR A 221 -10.56 4.13 -7.63
CA TYR A 221 -10.64 5.54 -8.02
C TYR A 221 -11.35 6.35 -6.94
N GLY A 222 -10.57 6.88 -5.98
CA GLY A 222 -11.08 7.65 -4.86
C GLY A 222 -11.91 6.86 -3.83
N HIS A 223 -11.79 5.54 -3.72
CA HIS A 223 -12.50 4.77 -2.69
C HIS A 223 -11.53 3.95 -1.84
N ARG A 224 -11.77 3.93 -0.53
CA ARG A 224 -11.01 3.14 0.43
C ARG A 224 -11.87 1.98 0.92
N VAL A 225 -11.86 0.92 0.10
CA VAL A 225 -12.75 -0.23 0.23
C VAL A 225 -12.07 -1.38 0.96
N PHE A 226 -12.80 -2.05 1.83
CA PHE A 226 -12.37 -3.19 2.60
C PHE A 226 -13.21 -4.41 2.25
N TYR A 227 -12.53 -5.52 1.96
CA TYR A 227 -13.15 -6.83 1.89
C TYR A 227 -13.07 -7.46 3.28
N VAL A 228 -14.22 -7.61 3.93
CA VAL A 228 -14.34 -8.19 5.27
C VAL A 228 -14.88 -9.60 5.13
N THR A 229 -14.17 -10.60 5.65
CA THR A 229 -14.60 -12.00 5.70
C THR A 229 -14.88 -12.44 7.12
N PHE A 230 -15.75 -13.43 7.26
CA PHE A 230 -16.10 -14.05 8.53
C PHE A 230 -15.93 -15.56 8.47
N SER A 231 -15.17 -16.13 9.40
CA SER A 231 -14.83 -17.57 9.44
C SER A 231 -14.79 -18.13 10.87
N GLU A 232 -14.85 -19.46 10.96
CA GLU A 232 -14.58 -20.18 12.20
C GLU A 232 -13.06 -20.18 12.47
N GLY A 233 -12.62 -19.19 13.23
CA GLY A 233 -11.21 -19.00 13.55
C GLY A 233 -10.37 -18.46 12.39
N ARG A 234 -9.11 -18.12 12.70
CA ARG A 234 -8.12 -17.52 11.79
C ARG A 234 -7.77 -18.34 10.53
N SER A 235 -8.05 -19.63 10.52
CA SER A 235 -7.69 -20.53 9.40
C SER A 235 -8.90 -21.22 8.77
N GLY A 236 -10.11 -20.85 9.18
CA GLY A 236 -11.33 -21.37 8.58
C GLY A 236 -11.56 -20.77 7.19
N ASP A 237 -12.27 -21.51 6.34
CA ASP A 237 -12.76 -20.95 5.08
C ASP A 237 -13.79 -19.84 5.40
N PRO A 238 -13.71 -18.67 4.74
CA PRO A 238 -14.72 -17.64 4.87
C PRO A 238 -16.11 -18.18 4.55
N GLN A 239 -17.06 -17.97 5.47
CA GLN A 239 -18.46 -18.35 5.32
C GLN A 239 -19.32 -17.17 4.85
N TYR A 240 -18.96 -15.97 5.28
CA TYR A 240 -19.65 -14.73 4.93
C TYR A 240 -18.67 -13.63 4.59
N TYR A 241 -19.14 -12.64 3.84
CA TYR A 241 -18.36 -11.47 3.49
C TYR A 241 -19.18 -10.20 3.50
N ALA A 242 -18.45 -9.08 3.52
CA ALA A 242 -18.96 -7.76 3.24
C ALA A 242 -17.92 -6.91 2.49
N VAL A 243 -18.40 -6.05 1.59
CA VAL A 243 -17.59 -5.02 0.93
C VAL A 243 -17.95 -3.68 1.56
N VAL A 244 -16.99 -3.10 2.29
CA VAL A 244 -17.19 -1.88 3.07
C VAL A 244 -16.38 -0.73 2.48
N ASP A 245 -17.05 0.30 2.01
CA ASP A 245 -16.43 1.53 1.53
C ASP A 245 -16.35 2.54 2.67
N LEU A 246 -15.16 2.73 3.21
CA LEU A 246 -14.94 3.70 4.28
C LEU A 246 -14.85 5.13 3.77
N THR A 247 -14.80 5.40 2.46
CA THR A 247 -14.79 6.78 1.93
C THR A 247 -16.14 7.47 2.14
N GLU A 248 -17.25 6.73 2.02
CA GLU A 248 -18.60 7.22 2.18
C GLU A 248 -18.83 7.85 3.58
N GLU A 249 -19.55 8.98 3.66
CA GLU A 249 -19.84 9.61 4.97
C GLU A 249 -21.07 8.99 5.64
N ASN A 250 -22.04 8.54 4.85
CA ASN A 250 -23.29 7.99 5.35
C ASN A 250 -23.14 6.52 5.75
N ASP A 251 -23.18 6.23 7.05
CA ASP A 251 -23.05 4.88 7.60
C ASP A 251 -24.00 3.84 6.98
N LYS A 252 -25.18 4.27 6.51
CA LYS A 252 -26.17 3.37 5.90
C LYS A 252 -25.76 2.79 4.54
N ASP A 253 -24.85 3.48 3.84
CA ASP A 253 -24.45 3.13 2.47
C ASP A 253 -23.00 2.64 2.38
N LYS A 254 -22.30 2.55 3.53
CA LYS A 254 -20.90 2.08 3.60
C LYS A 254 -20.76 0.60 3.25
N VAL A 255 -21.74 -0.25 3.60
CA VAL A 255 -21.69 -1.67 3.25
C VAL A 255 -22.33 -1.89 1.88
N ARG A 256 -21.50 -1.90 0.83
CA ARG A 256 -21.93 -2.00 -0.57
C ARG A 256 -22.50 -3.38 -0.89
N GLN A 257 -21.91 -4.43 -0.33
CA GLN A 257 -22.32 -5.83 -0.53
C GLN A 257 -22.14 -6.60 0.78
N ALA A 258 -23.01 -7.56 1.06
CA ALA A 258 -22.83 -8.52 2.13
C ALA A 258 -23.65 -9.79 1.85
N GLY A 259 -23.12 -10.95 2.23
CA GLY A 259 -23.77 -12.23 1.98
C GLY A 259 -22.90 -13.43 2.36
N GLU A 260 -23.30 -14.60 1.89
CA GLU A 260 -22.48 -15.82 1.95
C GLU A 260 -21.27 -15.69 1.01
N GLU A 261 -20.10 -16.14 1.46
CA GLU A 261 -18.89 -16.14 0.64
C GLU A 261 -19.14 -16.97 -0.63
N PRO A 262 -18.84 -16.44 -1.84
CA PRO A 262 -18.93 -17.21 -3.06
C PRO A 262 -18.00 -18.44 -3.03
N SER A 263 -18.51 -19.59 -3.46
CA SER A 263 -17.69 -20.79 -3.63
C SER A 263 -16.56 -20.53 -4.63
N ARG A 264 -15.34 -20.94 -4.26
CA ARG A 264 -14.14 -20.85 -5.10
C ARG A 264 -14.06 -21.95 -6.16
#